data_AF-A0A2W4TCM8-F1
#
_entry.id   AF-A0A2W4TCM8-F1
#
_cell.length_a   1.000
_cell.length_b   1.000
_cell.length_c   1.000
_cell.angle_alpha   90.00
_cell.angle_beta   90.00
_cell.angle_gamma   90.00
#
_symmetry.space_group_name_H-M   'P 1'
#
loop_
_entity.id
_entity.type
_entity.pdbx_description
1 polymer ?
#
loop_
_entity_poly.entity_id
_entity_poly.type
_entity_poly.pdbx_seq_one_letter_code
_entity_poly.pdbx_strand_id
1 'polypeptide(L)'
;MLVAALAALLLQQTPGAVVWAPLPDPAVEEEQVPAAAPTLPDWALADPFAWERSQCSSLVRGGVSLGACQARVRTELAANLGDALPAALRPTGLEEECLPTNNAANGFAVSCAPQRREQAAVSLPQERVCENRPQRTGNGVVSWAETCRPASGTQGSEDGLKFRLFGRD
;
A
#
# COMPACT_ATOMS: atom_id res chain seq x y z
N MET A 1 -15.16 48.45 52.87
CA MET A 1 -15.80 47.37 52.08
C MET A 1 -15.15 47.18 50.70
N LEU A 2 -14.66 48.22 50.02
CA LEU A 2 -14.01 48.09 48.69
C LEU A 2 -12.57 47.55 48.71
N VAL A 3 -11.82 47.72 49.81
CA VAL A 3 -10.41 47.30 49.89
C VAL A 3 -10.27 45.78 50.03
N ALA A 4 -11.24 45.10 50.65
CA ALA A 4 -11.23 43.64 50.82
C ALA A 4 -11.49 42.88 49.52
N ALA A 5 -12.25 43.48 48.58
CA ALA A 5 -12.57 42.88 47.30
C ALA A 5 -11.39 42.93 46.31
N LEU A 6 -10.55 43.97 46.38
CA LEU A 6 -9.35 44.11 45.55
C LEU A 6 -8.24 43.12 45.93
N ALA A 7 -8.11 42.76 47.21
CA ALA A 7 -7.12 41.79 47.66
C ALA A 7 -7.44 40.36 47.18
N ALA A 8 -8.72 40.01 47.00
CA ALA A 8 -9.13 38.69 46.53
C ALA A 8 -8.90 38.50 45.01
N LEU A 9 -8.92 39.57 44.21
CA LEU A 9 -8.70 39.48 42.76
C LEU A 9 -7.21 39.35 42.38
N LEU A 10 -6.29 39.77 43.24
CA LEU A 10 -4.85 39.72 42.99
C LEU A 10 -4.23 38.33 43.19
N LEU A 11 -4.93 37.38 43.83
CA LEU A 11 -4.46 35.99 44.00
C LEU A 11 -4.83 35.06 42.83
N GLN A 12 -5.58 35.52 41.83
CA GLN A 12 -5.98 34.67 40.68
C GLN A 12 -5.00 34.75 39.49
N GLN A 13 -3.88 35.45 39.61
CA GLN A 13 -2.89 35.59 38.54
C GLN A 13 -1.56 34.87 38.84
N THR A 14 -1.61 33.56 39.11
CA THR A 14 -0.43 32.70 38.94
C THR A 14 -0.51 31.96 37.60
N PRO A 15 0.03 32.52 36.51
CA PRO A 15 0.30 31.72 35.33
C PRO A 15 1.39 30.70 35.67
N GLY A 16 1.08 29.42 35.51
CA GLY A 16 2.09 28.36 35.45
C GLY A 16 2.77 28.01 36.77
N ALA A 17 2.00 27.62 37.79
CA ALA A 17 2.54 26.64 38.74
C ALA A 17 2.57 25.29 38.02
N VAL A 18 3.69 24.98 37.35
CA VAL A 18 3.99 23.62 36.89
C VAL A 18 4.20 22.78 38.14
N VAL A 19 3.12 22.18 38.62
CA VAL A 19 3.21 21.07 39.57
C VAL A 19 3.86 19.93 38.78
N TRP A 20 5.15 19.71 39.00
CA TRP A 20 5.80 18.48 38.63
C TRP A 20 5.17 17.38 39.48
N ALA A 21 4.07 16.80 38.99
CA ALA A 21 3.67 15.49 39.46
C ALA A 21 4.87 14.57 39.24
N PRO A 22 5.29 13.76 40.23
CA PRO A 22 6.26 12.71 39.95
C PRO A 22 5.68 11.89 38.80
N LEU A 23 6.44 11.76 37.71
CA LEU A 23 6.08 10.82 36.66
C LEU A 23 5.82 9.47 37.35
N PRO A 24 4.72 8.77 37.02
CA PRO A 24 4.61 7.38 37.44
C PRO A 24 5.90 6.69 37.00
N ASP A 25 6.50 5.90 37.91
CA ASP A 25 7.68 5.09 37.58
C ASP A 25 7.41 4.45 36.21
N PRO A 26 8.34 4.57 35.24
CA PRO A 26 8.19 3.82 34.00
C PRO A 26 8.01 2.38 34.45
N ALA A 27 6.84 1.80 34.11
CA ALA A 27 6.60 0.40 34.34
C ALA A 27 7.84 -0.32 33.84
N VAL A 28 8.52 -1.04 34.74
CA VAL A 28 9.71 -1.81 34.40
C VAL A 28 9.29 -2.65 33.21
N GLU A 29 9.79 -2.28 32.04
CA GLU A 29 9.53 -3.00 30.81
C GLU A 29 10.20 -4.34 31.03
N GLU A 30 9.38 -5.34 31.39
CA GLU A 30 9.86 -6.69 31.65
C GLU A 30 10.68 -7.08 30.43
N GLU A 31 11.98 -7.27 30.65
CA GLU A 31 12.92 -7.68 29.61
C GLU A 31 12.43 -9.03 29.09
N GLN A 32 11.66 -8.98 28.00
CA GLN A 32 11.10 -10.14 27.37
C GLN A 32 12.27 -10.97 26.87
N VAL A 33 12.57 -12.04 27.61
CA VAL A 33 13.54 -13.04 27.18
C VAL A 33 13.18 -13.43 25.74
N PRO A 34 14.11 -13.30 24.76
CA PRO A 34 13.78 -13.61 23.39
C PRO A 34 13.27 -15.05 23.33
N ALA A 35 12.01 -15.22 22.93
CA ALA A 35 11.46 -16.54 22.71
C ALA A 35 12.37 -17.28 21.72
N ALA A 36 12.76 -18.51 22.04
CA ALA A 36 13.62 -19.31 21.19
C ALA A 36 13.02 -19.35 19.77
N ALA A 37 13.87 -19.08 18.77
CA ALA A 37 13.44 -19.07 17.38
C ALA A 37 12.80 -20.42 17.02
N PRO A 38 11.66 -20.44 16.32
CA PRO A 38 11.06 -21.68 15.87
C PRO A 38 12.05 -22.39 14.94
N THR A 39 12.28 -23.69 15.20
CA THR A 39 13.21 -24.49 14.40
C THR A 39 12.62 -24.74 13.01
N LEU A 40 13.34 -24.28 11.99
CA LEU A 40 12.97 -24.48 10.59
C LEU A 40 13.60 -25.77 10.04
N PRO A 41 12.91 -26.47 9.11
CA PRO A 41 13.49 -27.63 8.44
C PRO A 41 14.59 -27.21 7.46
N ASP A 42 15.54 -28.11 7.18
CA ASP A 42 16.71 -27.81 6.33
C ASP A 42 16.34 -27.24 4.94
N TRP A 43 15.25 -27.72 4.35
CA TRP A 43 14.82 -27.23 3.04
C TRP A 43 14.30 -25.79 3.08
N ALA A 44 13.82 -25.32 4.23
CA ALA A 44 13.41 -23.93 4.43
C ALA A 44 14.62 -22.99 4.52
N LEU A 45 15.73 -23.49 5.07
CA LEU A 45 17.01 -22.77 5.10
C LEU A 45 17.65 -22.75 3.70
N ALA A 46 17.51 -23.84 2.94
CA ALA A 46 18.03 -23.95 1.58
C ALA A 46 17.25 -23.12 0.54
N ASP A 47 15.92 -23.05 0.65
CA ASP A 47 15.08 -22.19 -0.20
C ASP A 47 14.02 -21.43 0.63
N PRO A 48 14.39 -20.25 1.16
CA PRO A 48 13.50 -19.38 1.94
C PRO A 48 12.26 -18.91 1.14
N PHE A 49 12.36 -18.79 -0.18
CA PHE A 49 11.23 -18.39 -1.02
C PHE A 49 10.23 -19.52 -1.21
N ALA A 50 10.69 -20.75 -1.42
CA ALA A 50 9.82 -21.92 -1.45
C ALA A 50 9.12 -22.11 -0.10
N TRP A 51 9.83 -21.88 1.01
CA TRP A 51 9.22 -21.90 2.34
C TRP A 51 8.07 -20.88 2.45
N GLU A 52 8.29 -19.60 2.15
CA GLU A 52 7.23 -18.57 2.21
C GLU A 52 6.03 -18.95 1.33
N ARG A 53 6.26 -19.39 0.09
CA ARG A 53 5.18 -19.79 -0.83
C ARG A 53 4.39 -20.99 -0.30
N SER A 54 5.05 -21.95 0.31
CA SER A 54 4.39 -23.14 0.87
C SER A 54 3.46 -22.76 2.04
N GLN A 55 3.96 -21.94 2.96
CA GLN A 55 3.27 -21.52 4.17
C GLN A 55 2.14 -20.51 3.88
N CYS A 56 2.33 -19.64 2.89
CA CYS A 56 1.37 -18.61 2.53
C CYS A 56 0.50 -18.96 1.31
N SER A 57 0.50 -20.22 0.90
CA SER A 57 -0.48 -20.75 -0.05
C SER A 57 -1.90 -20.58 0.51
N SER A 58 -2.89 -20.37 -0.36
CA SER A 58 -4.30 -20.18 0.06
C SER A 58 -4.85 -21.33 0.89
N LEU A 59 -4.40 -22.55 0.60
CA LEU A 59 -4.79 -23.77 1.32
C LEU A 59 -4.23 -23.79 2.74
N VAL A 60 -2.98 -23.35 2.95
CA VAL A 60 -2.32 -23.38 4.25
C VAL A 60 -2.71 -22.17 5.11
N ARG A 61 -2.76 -20.96 4.53
CA ARG A 61 -3.08 -19.74 5.28
C ARG A 61 -4.56 -19.63 5.68
N GLY A 62 -5.45 -20.35 5.00
CA GLY A 62 -6.89 -20.27 5.20
C GLY A 62 -7.41 -18.83 5.13
N GLY A 63 -8.04 -18.35 6.21
CA GLY A 63 -8.60 -17.00 6.30
C GLY A 63 -7.58 -15.88 6.57
N VAL A 64 -6.32 -16.21 6.88
CA VAL A 64 -5.28 -15.21 7.17
C VAL A 64 -4.92 -14.46 5.89
N SER A 65 -4.79 -13.14 5.97
CA SER A 65 -4.39 -12.33 4.82
C SER A 65 -2.98 -12.69 4.34
N LEU A 66 -2.70 -12.51 3.05
CA LEU A 66 -1.38 -12.81 2.50
C LEU A 66 -0.28 -12.03 3.23
N GLY A 67 -0.49 -10.72 3.43
CA GLY A 67 0.48 -9.86 4.12
C GLY A 67 0.75 -10.29 5.57
N ALA A 68 -0.29 -10.71 6.32
CA ALA A 68 -0.11 -11.19 7.69
C ALA A 68 0.66 -12.52 7.73
N CYS A 69 0.39 -13.43 6.78
CA CYS A 69 1.16 -14.67 6.67
C CYS A 69 2.63 -14.40 6.34
N GLN A 70 2.88 -13.54 5.34
CA GLN A 70 4.24 -13.19 4.92
C GLN A 70 5.03 -12.51 6.04
N ALA A 71 4.41 -11.59 6.77
CA ALA A 71 5.04 -10.95 7.92
C ALA A 71 5.49 -11.97 8.97
N ARG A 72 4.60 -12.90 9.37
CA ARG A 72 4.94 -13.97 10.33
C ARG A 72 6.11 -14.83 9.82
N VAL A 73 5.98 -15.36 8.60
CA VAL A 73 6.98 -16.30 8.05
C VAL A 73 8.34 -15.61 7.86
N ARG A 74 8.37 -14.33 7.49
CA ARG A 74 9.61 -13.57 7.35
C ARG A 74 10.29 -13.29 8.69
N THR A 75 9.52 -13.06 9.75
CA THR A 75 10.07 -12.97 11.12
C THR A 75 10.71 -14.29 11.54
N GLU A 76 10.07 -15.43 11.25
CA GLU A 76 10.62 -16.77 11.54
C GLU A 76 11.91 -17.03 10.74
N LEU A 77 11.92 -16.68 9.45
CA LEU A 77 13.09 -16.80 8.58
C LEU A 77 14.23 -15.89 9.04
N ALA A 78 13.93 -14.65 9.45
CA ALA A 78 14.94 -13.72 9.97
C ALA A 78 15.57 -14.23 11.27
N ALA A 79 14.78 -14.84 12.16
CA ALA A 79 15.28 -15.41 13.41
C ALA A 79 16.24 -16.59 13.19
N ASN A 80 16.11 -17.32 12.08
CA ASN A 80 16.94 -18.48 11.75
C ASN A 80 18.14 -18.18 10.84
N LEU A 81 17.96 -17.26 9.88
CA LEU A 81 18.97 -16.97 8.85
C LEU A 81 19.76 -15.68 9.12
N GLY A 82 19.23 -14.76 9.93
CA GLY A 82 19.87 -13.46 10.20
C GLY A 82 20.27 -12.76 8.91
N ASP A 83 21.55 -12.41 8.80
CA ASP A 83 22.13 -11.72 7.64
C ASP A 83 22.10 -12.53 6.34
N ALA A 84 22.02 -13.86 6.42
CA ALA A 84 21.91 -14.74 5.26
C ALA A 84 20.52 -14.67 4.60
N LEU A 85 19.54 -14.01 5.23
CA LEU A 85 18.21 -13.83 4.66
C LEU A 85 18.25 -12.91 3.43
N PRO A 86 17.72 -13.33 2.27
CA PRO A 86 17.63 -12.48 1.08
C PRO A 86 16.88 -11.18 1.38
N ALA A 87 17.38 -10.06 0.85
CA ALA A 87 16.85 -8.72 1.12
C ALA A 87 15.34 -8.61 0.88
N ALA A 88 14.81 -9.27 -0.16
CA ALA A 88 13.39 -9.26 -0.50
C ALA A 88 12.48 -9.94 0.55
N LEU A 89 13.05 -10.79 1.41
CA LEU A 89 12.36 -11.51 2.49
C LEU A 89 12.58 -10.88 3.86
N ARG A 90 13.39 -9.82 3.96
CA ARG A 90 13.57 -9.13 5.24
C ARG A 90 12.24 -8.56 5.72
N PRO A 91 11.91 -8.68 7.02
CA PRO A 91 10.73 -8.03 7.58
C PRO A 91 10.80 -6.52 7.33
N THR A 92 9.90 -6.01 6.50
CA THR A 92 9.74 -4.56 6.33
C THR A 92 9.16 -3.99 7.62
N GLY A 93 9.99 -3.25 8.36
CA GLY A 93 9.68 -2.73 9.69
C GLY A 93 10.89 -2.44 10.58
N LEU A 94 12.11 -2.82 10.17
CA LEU A 94 13.34 -2.51 10.92
C LEU A 94 14.22 -1.44 10.27
N GLU A 95 13.98 -1.12 9.00
CA GLU A 95 14.67 -0.05 8.29
C GLU A 95 13.57 0.80 7.64
N GLU A 96 13.21 1.92 8.28
CA GLU A 96 12.41 2.94 7.63
C GLU A 96 13.22 3.49 6.45
N GLU A 97 12.91 3.02 5.24
CA GLU A 97 13.51 3.53 4.02
C GLU A 97 12.96 4.94 3.78
N CYS A 98 13.62 5.92 4.39
CA CYS A 98 13.30 7.34 4.27
C CYS A 98 13.55 7.78 2.83
N LEU A 99 12.48 7.95 2.05
CA LEU A 99 12.56 8.39 0.66
C LEU A 99 12.38 9.91 0.57
N PRO A 100 13.06 10.60 -0.36
CA PRO A 100 12.79 12.00 -0.64
C PRO A 100 11.33 12.17 -1.11
N THR A 101 10.59 13.08 -0.48
CA THR A 101 9.21 13.39 -0.86
C THR A 101 9.18 14.38 -2.03
N ASN A 102 8.43 14.04 -3.07
CA ASN A 102 8.25 14.87 -4.26
C ASN A 102 7.45 16.17 -4.00
N ASN A 103 6.83 16.31 -2.82
CA ASN A 103 5.97 17.45 -2.46
C ASN A 103 6.67 18.50 -1.57
N ALA A 104 7.98 18.36 -1.33
CA ALA A 104 8.72 19.36 -0.57
C ALA A 104 8.94 20.61 -1.42
N ALA A 105 8.48 21.77 -0.94
CA ALA A 105 8.68 23.07 -1.60
C ALA A 105 10.16 23.37 -1.95
N ASN A 106 11.10 22.70 -1.26
CA ASN A 106 12.53 22.90 -1.42
C ASN A 106 13.28 21.62 -1.90
N GLY A 107 12.58 20.54 -2.26
CA GLY A 107 13.19 19.32 -2.82
C GLY A 107 14.04 18.44 -1.88
N PHE A 108 14.19 18.80 -0.60
CA PHE A 108 15.06 18.07 0.34
C PHE A 108 14.33 17.35 1.49
N ALA A 109 13.00 17.37 1.55
CA ALA A 109 12.34 16.68 2.67
C ALA A 109 12.33 15.17 2.40
N VAL A 110 12.69 14.38 3.41
CA VAL A 110 12.61 12.92 3.42
C VAL A 110 11.42 12.51 4.28
N SER A 111 10.65 11.51 3.84
CA SER A 111 9.55 10.94 4.61
C SER A 111 9.85 9.48 4.91
N CYS A 112 9.91 9.16 6.20
CA CYS A 112 10.14 7.81 6.71
C CYS A 112 8.82 7.06 6.98
N ALA A 113 7.67 7.70 6.71
CA ALA A 113 6.36 7.07 6.90
C ALA A 113 6.10 6.01 5.80
N PRO A 114 5.41 4.91 6.14
CA PRO A 114 5.05 3.88 5.15
C PRO A 114 4.29 4.52 4.00
N GLN A 115 4.94 4.60 2.84
CA GLN A 115 4.35 5.19 1.65
C GLN A 115 3.18 4.30 1.22
N ARG A 116 1.96 4.83 1.34
CA ARG A 116 0.78 4.20 0.78
C ARG A 116 0.99 4.13 -0.73
N ARG A 117 1.26 2.94 -1.27
CA ARG A 117 1.20 2.73 -2.73
C ARG A 117 -0.23 3.01 -3.14
N GLU A 118 -0.47 4.19 -3.69
CA GLU A 118 -1.70 4.45 -4.42
C GLU A 118 -1.73 3.43 -5.56
N GLN A 119 -2.75 2.58 -5.56
CA GLN A 119 -2.94 1.62 -6.64
C GLN A 119 -3.12 2.44 -7.91
N ALA A 120 -2.14 2.36 -8.82
CA ALA A 120 -2.29 2.90 -10.15
C ALA A 120 -3.60 2.33 -10.72
N ALA A 121 -4.48 3.22 -11.20
CA ALA A 121 -5.75 2.80 -11.76
C ALA A 121 -5.48 1.74 -12.84
N VAL A 122 -6.01 0.53 -12.63
CA VAL A 122 -5.85 -0.56 -13.58
C VAL A 122 -6.63 -0.18 -14.83
N SER A 123 -5.92 0.21 -15.87
CA SER A 123 -6.52 0.41 -17.19
C SER A 123 -6.79 -0.97 -17.76
N LEU A 124 -8.06 -1.39 -17.74
CA LEU A 124 -8.46 -2.65 -18.36
C LEU A 124 -8.16 -2.58 -19.87
N PRO A 125 -7.50 -3.59 -20.46
CA PRO A 125 -7.27 -3.63 -21.90
C PRO A 125 -8.62 -3.63 -22.63
N GLN A 126 -8.76 -2.74 -23.61
CA GLN A 126 -9.96 -2.64 -24.44
C GLN A 126 -9.89 -3.66 -25.58
N GLU A 127 -10.92 -4.48 -25.72
CA GLU A 127 -11.03 -5.44 -26.81
C GLU A 127 -11.29 -4.72 -28.14
N ARG A 128 -10.54 -5.06 -29.19
CA ARG A 128 -10.64 -4.46 -30.52
C ARG A 128 -10.75 -5.53 -31.58
N VAL A 129 -11.61 -5.30 -32.56
CA VAL A 129 -11.73 -6.12 -33.77
C VAL A 129 -11.02 -5.37 -34.91
N CYS A 130 -9.99 -6.00 -35.47
CA CYS A 130 -9.17 -5.45 -36.55
C CYS A 130 -9.48 -6.13 -37.87
N GLU A 131 -9.73 -5.34 -38.91
CA GLU A 131 -9.95 -5.79 -40.27
C GLU A 131 -8.77 -5.38 -41.14
N ASN A 132 -8.18 -6.34 -41.87
CA ASN A 132 -7.13 -6.09 -42.85
C ASN A 132 -7.73 -6.01 -44.25
N ARG A 133 -7.61 -4.85 -44.91
CA ARG A 133 -8.10 -4.66 -46.28
C ARG A 133 -6.95 -4.35 -47.24
N PRO A 134 -6.84 -5.04 -48.39
CA PRO A 134 -5.88 -4.67 -49.42
C PRO A 134 -6.29 -3.34 -50.07
N GLN A 135 -5.34 -2.41 -50.15
CA GLN A 135 -5.49 -1.11 -50.79
C GLN A 135 -4.48 -0.96 -51.93
N ARG A 136 -4.99 -0.57 -53.09
CA ARG A 136 -4.16 -0.30 -54.26
C ARG A 136 -3.47 1.05 -54.07
N THR A 137 -2.15 1.05 -54.00
CA THR A 137 -1.37 2.30 -54.03
C THR A 137 -1.25 2.79 -55.48
N GLY A 138 -1.01 4.10 -55.65
CA GLY A 138 -0.98 4.77 -56.96
C GLY A 138 -0.01 4.16 -57.98
N ASN A 139 0.97 3.39 -57.53
CA ASN A 139 2.00 2.75 -58.35
C ASN A 139 1.64 1.31 -58.77
N GLY A 140 0.39 0.87 -58.53
CA GLY A 140 -0.07 -0.48 -58.86
C GLY A 140 0.33 -1.56 -57.85
N VAL A 141 0.99 -1.19 -56.76
CA VAL A 141 1.36 -2.09 -55.66
C VAL A 141 0.19 -2.21 -54.68
N VAL A 142 -0.09 -3.42 -54.20
CA VAL A 142 -1.10 -3.66 -53.16
C VAL A 142 -0.44 -3.53 -51.78
N SER A 143 -0.95 -2.61 -50.98
CA SER A 143 -0.61 -2.47 -49.56
C SER A 143 -1.74 -3.01 -48.69
N TRP A 144 -1.44 -3.42 -47.46
CA TRP A 144 -2.45 -3.89 -46.51
C TRP A 144 -2.67 -2.80 -45.45
N ALA A 145 -3.90 -2.30 -45.36
CA ALA A 145 -4.29 -1.34 -44.33
C ALA A 145 -5.09 -2.07 -43.26
N GLU A 146 -4.68 -1.91 -42.01
CA GLU A 146 -5.39 -2.43 -40.85
C GLU A 146 -6.32 -1.33 -40.28
N THR A 147 -7.60 -1.64 -40.10
CA THR A 147 -8.56 -0.76 -39.45
C THR A 147 -9.15 -1.48 -38.23
N CYS A 148 -8.90 -0.95 -37.04
CA CYS A 148 -9.35 -1.55 -35.78
C CYS A 148 -10.49 -0.75 -35.14
N ARG A 149 -11.63 -1.42 -34.90
CA ARG A 149 -12.81 -0.87 -34.19
C ARG A 149 -12.95 -1.50 -32.79
N PRO A 150 -13.59 -0.84 -31.81
CA PRO A 150 -13.92 -1.48 -30.53
C PRO A 150 -14.77 -2.73 -30.77
N ALA A 151 -14.54 -3.80 -29.99
CA ALA A 151 -15.38 -4.99 -30.08
C ALA A 151 -16.83 -4.65 -29.70
N SER A 152 -17.77 -5.15 -30.51
CA SER A 152 -19.21 -4.96 -30.31
C SER A 152 -19.62 -5.58 -28.97
N GLY A 153 -19.80 -4.73 -27.96
CA GLY A 153 -19.96 -5.11 -26.55
C GLY A 153 -19.37 -4.07 -25.60
N THR A 154 -18.41 -3.27 -26.09
CA THR A 154 -17.79 -2.14 -25.37
C THR A 154 -18.25 -0.77 -25.86
N GLN A 155 -19.19 -0.69 -26.80
CA GLN A 155 -19.85 0.57 -27.12
C GLN A 155 -20.65 0.99 -25.89
N GLY A 156 -20.23 2.09 -25.28
CA GLY A 156 -20.97 2.75 -24.22
C GLY A 156 -22.44 2.89 -24.62
N SER A 157 -23.29 2.83 -23.60
CA SER A 157 -24.75 2.94 -23.57
C SER A 157 -25.38 4.12 -24.35
N GLU A 158 -24.64 4.82 -25.20
CA GLU A 158 -25.01 6.12 -25.78
C GLU A 158 -25.55 6.03 -27.22
N ASP A 159 -25.24 4.96 -27.96
CA ASP A 159 -25.71 4.73 -29.34
C ASP A 159 -26.89 3.75 -29.44
N GLY A 160 -27.73 3.68 -28.40
CA GLY A 160 -28.98 2.91 -28.43
C GLY A 160 -30.04 3.57 -29.32
N LEU A 161 -30.80 2.76 -30.07
CA LEU A 161 -31.88 3.24 -30.95
C LEU A 161 -32.96 3.98 -30.11
N LYS A 162 -33.12 5.28 -30.33
CA LYS A 162 -34.12 6.11 -29.63
C LYS A 162 -35.46 6.06 -30.39
N PHE A 163 -36.44 5.35 -29.85
CA PHE A 163 -37.81 5.36 -30.36
C PHE A 163 -38.61 6.50 -29.70
N ARG A 164 -39.27 7.34 -30.50
CA ARG A 164 -40.29 8.28 -30.01
C ARG A 164 -41.66 7.62 -30.11
N LEU A 165 -42.24 7.28 -28.96
CA LEU A 165 -43.51 6.54 -28.89
C LEU A 165 -44.78 7.42 -28.97
N PHE A 166 -44.66 8.75 -28.99
CA PHE A 166 -45.83 9.63 -29.10
C PHE A 166 -45.49 10.90 -29.91
N GLY A 167 -45.75 10.86 -31.21
CA GLY A 167 -45.89 12.07 -32.03
C GLY A 167 -47.33 12.57 -31.94
N ARG A 168 -47.53 13.84 -31.59
CA ARG A 168 -48.81 14.54 -31.81
C ARG A 168 -48.74 15.20 -33.19
N ASP A 169 -49.86 15.12 -33.91
CA ASP A 169 -50.08 15.64 -35.26
C ASP A 169 -49.63 17.10 -35.45
#